data_AF-A0A8W8K8V7-F1
#
_entry.id   AF-A0A8W8K8V7-F1
#
_cell.length_a   1.000
_cell.length_b   1.000
_cell.length_c   1.000
_cell.angle_alpha   90.00
_cell.angle_beta   90.00
_cell.angle_gamma   90.00
#
_symmetry.space_group_name_H-M   'P 1'
#
loop_
_entity.id
_entity.type
_entity.pdbx_description
1 polymer ?
#
loop_
_entity_poly.entity_id
_entity_poly.type
_entity_poly.pdbx_seq_one_letter_code
_entity_poly.pdbx_strand_id
1 'polypeptide(L)'
;MQLTRVLQYFKKRPKWPGLMTSGKHRYLPVITSKQKAKAVKSFIREESNVKILQNPYITEEEEHGAMKALGKPQAKFEAIKEAKKQKAWPTDVSMKKYLEHLNVTKSWE
;
A
#
# COMPACT_ATOMS: atom_id res chain seq x y z
N MET A 1 12.39 38.33 16.51
CA MET A 1 12.05 37.00 17.08
C MET A 1 12.41 36.90 18.58
N GLN A 2 12.14 37.92 19.40
CA GLN A 2 12.43 37.88 20.85
C GLN A 2 11.20 37.45 21.67
N LEU A 3 10.01 37.79 21.19
CA LEU A 3 8.72 37.46 21.79
C LEU A 3 8.47 35.94 21.88
N THR A 4 8.91 35.19 20.87
CA THR A 4 8.84 33.72 20.85
C THR A 4 9.72 33.06 21.91
N ARG A 5 10.91 33.62 22.20
CA ARG A 5 11.80 33.11 23.26
C ARG A 5 11.20 33.34 24.65
N VAL A 6 10.61 34.52 24.89
CA VAL A 6 9.93 34.84 26.15
C VAL A 6 8.72 33.94 26.37
N LEU A 7 7.90 33.72 25.34
CA LEU A 7 6.73 32.83 25.43
C LEU A 7 7.12 31.36 25.69
N GLN A 8 8.26 30.90 25.17
CA GLN A 8 8.76 29.55 25.44
C GLN A 8 9.29 29.38 26.88
N TYR A 9 9.79 30.44 27.52
CA TYR A 9 10.24 30.41 28.92
C TYR A 9 9.07 30.11 29.89
N PHE A 10 7.88 30.65 29.61
CA PHE A 10 6.69 30.41 30.44
C PHE A 10 6.04 29.04 30.21
N LYS A 11 6.37 28.35 29.11
CA LYS A 11 5.82 27.03 28.79
C LYS A 11 6.65 25.93 29.47
N LYS A 12 6.44 25.72 30.77
CA LYS A 12 7.09 24.65 31.54
C LYS A 12 6.70 23.28 30.98
N ARG A 13 7.58 22.68 30.17
CA ARG A 13 7.45 21.27 29.74
C ARG A 13 8.09 20.38 30.80
N PRO A 14 7.47 19.24 31.19
CA PRO A 14 8.13 18.28 32.05
C PRO A 14 9.41 17.78 31.37
N LYS A 15 10.53 17.81 32.09
CA LYS A 15 11.81 17.28 31.59
C LYS A 15 11.76 15.76 31.69
N TRP A 16 11.82 15.07 30.55
CA TRP A 16 11.92 13.62 30.48
C TRP A 16 13.38 13.21 30.28
N PRO A 17 13.90 12.21 31.03
CA PRO A 17 15.22 11.68 30.78
C PRO A 17 15.22 10.82 29.49
N GLY A 18 15.90 11.29 28.45
CA GLY A 18 16.03 10.55 27.18
C GLY A 18 14.75 10.54 26.33
N LEU A 19 14.57 9.47 25.55
CA LEU A 19 13.42 9.29 24.65
C LEU A 19 12.17 8.86 25.44
N MET A 20 11.03 9.48 25.14
CA MET A 20 9.77 9.20 25.84
C MET A 20 9.24 7.76 25.61
N THR A 21 9.56 7.15 24.47
CA THR A 21 9.03 5.84 24.05
C THR A 21 9.92 4.66 24.44
N SER A 22 11.17 4.90 24.88
CA SER A 22 12.18 3.86 25.06
C SER A 22 13.09 4.13 26.27
N GLY A 23 13.80 3.09 26.73
CA GLY A 23 14.66 3.17 27.92
C GLY A 23 13.94 2.90 29.24
N LYS A 24 14.67 3.08 30.35
CA LYS A 24 14.20 2.77 31.72
C LYS A 24 13.04 3.68 32.17
N HIS A 25 13.09 4.95 31.81
CA HIS A 25 12.13 5.97 32.23
C HIS A 25 11.26 6.42 31.04
N ARG A 26 10.49 5.48 30.50
CA ARG A 26 9.57 5.69 29.37
C ARG A 26 8.17 6.07 29.84
N TYR A 27 7.44 6.78 28.99
CA TYR A 27 6.03 7.02 29.18
C TYR A 27 5.22 5.76 28.85
N LEU A 28 4.42 5.32 29.82
CA LEU A 28 3.49 4.23 29.65
C LEU A 28 2.08 4.81 29.45
N PRO A 29 1.55 4.82 28.22
CA PRO A 29 0.21 5.33 27.99
C PRO A 29 -0.82 4.45 28.69
N VAL A 30 -1.78 5.08 29.37
CA VAL A 30 -2.91 4.37 30.00
C VAL A 30 -3.83 3.83 28.91
N ILE A 31 -4.20 2.55 29.01
CA ILE A 31 -5.12 1.91 28.06
C ILE A 31 -6.52 2.45 28.29
N THR A 32 -7.06 3.13 27.28
CA THR A 32 -8.41 3.70 27.33
C THR A 32 -9.48 2.62 27.13
N SER A 33 -10.70 2.85 27.65
CA SER A 33 -11.84 1.96 27.44
C SER A 33 -12.17 1.76 25.96
N LYS A 34 -12.01 2.80 25.13
CA LYS A 34 -12.19 2.74 23.67
C LYS A 34 -11.23 1.75 23.01
N GLN A 35 -9.96 1.74 23.43
CA GLN A 35 -8.97 0.79 22.91
C GLN A 35 -9.30 -0.64 23.30
N LYS A 36 -9.75 -0.88 24.54
CA LYS A 36 -10.22 -2.20 24.99
C LYS A 36 -11.41 -2.67 24.15
N ALA A 37 -12.40 -1.81 23.95
CA ALA A 37 -13.57 -2.12 23.12
C ALA A 37 -13.18 -2.43 21.66
N LYS A 38 -12.20 -1.71 21.10
CA LYS A 38 -11.67 -1.99 19.76
C LYS A 38 -11.00 -3.37 19.69
N ALA A 39 -10.18 -3.71 20.69
CA ALA A 39 -9.52 -5.01 20.75
C ALA A 39 -10.53 -6.17 20.86
N VAL A 40 -11.58 -6.01 21.67
CA VAL A 40 -12.66 -7.01 21.76
C VAL A 40 -13.35 -7.20 20.41
N LYS A 41 -13.65 -6.10 19.70
CA LYS A 41 -14.23 -6.18 18.35
C LYS A 41 -13.33 -6.89 17.35
N SER A 42 -12.00 -6.68 17.40
CA SER A 42 -11.08 -7.41 16.53
C SER A 42 -11.05 -8.90 16.86
N PHE A 43 -11.04 -9.27 18.14
CA PHE A 43 -11.07 -10.68 18.54
C PHE A 43 -12.34 -11.40 18.07
N ILE A 44 -13.50 -10.77 18.18
CA ILE A 44 -14.76 -11.34 17.67
C ILE A 44 -14.69 -11.57 16.15
N ARG A 45 -14.11 -10.61 15.42
CA ARG A 45 -13.92 -10.73 13.97
C ARG A 45 -12.94 -11.86 13.64
N GLU A 46 -11.82 -11.95 14.33
CA GLU A 46 -10.84 -13.02 14.16
C GLU A 46 -11.46 -14.39 14.43
N GLU A 47 -12.22 -14.54 15.51
CA GLU A 47 -12.94 -15.77 15.83
C GLU A 47 -13.91 -16.17 14.71
N SER A 48 -14.67 -15.20 14.18
CA SER A 48 -15.57 -15.45 13.05
C SER A 48 -14.83 -15.89 11.79
N ASN A 49 -13.68 -15.28 11.50
CA ASN A 49 -12.84 -15.65 10.35
C ASN A 49 -12.27 -17.06 10.53
N VAL A 50 -11.79 -17.39 11.73
CA VAL A 50 -11.23 -18.72 12.03
C VAL A 50 -12.30 -19.79 11.82
N LYS A 51 -13.53 -19.58 12.29
CA LYS A 51 -14.64 -20.54 12.08
C LYS A 51 -14.93 -20.78 10.59
N ILE A 52 -14.83 -19.74 9.76
CA ILE A 52 -15.02 -19.87 8.31
C ILE A 52 -13.85 -20.65 7.69
N LEU A 53 -12.61 -20.34 8.06
CA LEU A 53 -11.41 -20.95 7.49
C LEU A 53 -11.21 -22.40 7.94
N GLN A 54 -11.75 -22.81 9.09
CA GLN A 54 -11.64 -24.17 9.62
C GLN A 54 -12.40 -25.22 8.80
N ASN A 55 -13.37 -24.82 7.98
CA ASN A 55 -14.23 -25.74 7.22
C ASN A 55 -13.96 -25.58 5.71
N PRO A 56 -12.83 -26.08 5.20
CA PRO A 56 -12.56 -26.04 3.76
C PRO A 56 -13.54 -26.93 2.99
N TYR A 57 -13.89 -26.49 1.78
CA TYR A 57 -14.80 -27.23 0.89
C TYR A 57 -14.08 -28.36 0.13
N ILE A 58 -12.77 -28.20 -0.11
CA ILE A 58 -11.94 -29.11 -0.91
C ILE A 58 -10.79 -29.57 -0.04
N THR A 59 -10.40 -30.83 -0.16
CA THR A 59 -9.22 -31.37 0.52
C THR A 59 -7.93 -30.93 -0.18
N GLU A 60 -6.80 -30.97 0.53
CA GLU A 60 -5.51 -30.56 -0.06
C GLU A 60 -5.13 -31.39 -1.29
N GLU A 61 -5.47 -32.68 -1.30
CA GLU A 61 -5.23 -33.59 -2.43
C GLU A 61 -6.04 -33.20 -3.67
N GLU A 62 -7.30 -32.79 -3.49
CA GLU A 62 -8.19 -32.35 -4.56
C GLU A 62 -7.85 -30.95 -5.08
N GLU A 63 -7.34 -30.07 -4.21
CA GLU A 63 -6.85 -28.74 -4.62
C GLU A 63 -5.58 -28.86 -5.48
N HIS A 64 -4.75 -29.87 -5.20
CA HIS A 64 -3.49 -30.06 -5.89
C HIS A 64 -3.68 -30.31 -7.40
N GLY A 65 -3.37 -29.29 -8.20
CA GLY A 65 -3.42 -29.36 -9.67
C GLY A 65 -4.74 -28.89 -10.29
N ALA A 66 -5.79 -28.62 -9.50
CA ALA A 66 -7.08 -28.10 -9.99
C ALA A 66 -6.92 -26.81 -10.82
N MET A 67 -6.08 -25.90 -10.33
CA MET A 67 -5.80 -24.62 -11.02
C MET A 67 -4.90 -24.76 -12.25
N LYS A 68 -4.06 -25.81 -12.31
CA LYS A 68 -3.24 -26.11 -13.50
C LYS A 68 -4.12 -26.66 -14.62
N ALA A 69 -5.07 -27.54 -14.30
CA ALA A 69 -6.04 -28.07 -15.27
C ALA A 69 -6.90 -26.95 -15.90
N LEU A 70 -7.21 -25.89 -15.15
CA LEU A 70 -7.95 -24.74 -15.64
C LEU A 70 -7.17 -23.84 -16.62
N GLY A 71 -5.84 -23.96 -16.72
CA GLY A 71 -4.98 -23.21 -17.65
C GLY A 71 -4.90 -21.68 -17.45
N LYS A 72 -5.82 -21.09 -16.66
CA LYS A 72 -5.92 -19.65 -16.36
C LYS A 72 -4.61 -19.01 -15.86
N PRO A 73 -3.85 -19.60 -14.92
CA PRO A 73 -2.63 -18.96 -14.44
C PRO A 73 -1.53 -18.92 -15.52
N GLN A 74 -1.44 -19.96 -16.36
CA GLN A 74 -0.47 -20.04 -17.45
C GLN A 74 -0.79 -19.01 -18.54
N ALA A 75 -2.05 -18.96 -18.99
CA ALA A 75 -2.50 -17.99 -19.98
C ALA A 75 -2.30 -16.53 -19.52
N LYS A 76 -2.58 -16.22 -18.24
CA LYS A 76 -2.32 -14.89 -17.67
C LYS A 76 -0.83 -14.56 -17.66
N PHE A 77 0.00 -15.51 -17.29
CA PHE A 77 1.45 -15.32 -17.26
C PHE A 77 2.03 -15.08 -18.66
N GLU A 78 1.57 -15.83 -19.65
CA GLU A 78 1.96 -15.67 -21.06
C GLU A 78 1.53 -14.31 -21.60
N ALA A 79 0.28 -13.89 -21.34
CA ALA A 79 -0.20 -12.56 -21.74
C ALA A 79 0.63 -11.43 -21.13
N ILE A 80 1.03 -11.55 -19.86
CA ILE A 80 1.92 -10.57 -19.23
C ILE A 80 3.31 -10.58 -19.89
N LYS A 81 3.84 -11.75 -20.21
CA LYS A 81 5.14 -11.90 -20.88
C LYS A 81 5.13 -11.28 -22.28
N GLU A 82 4.06 -11.51 -23.04
CA GLU A 82 3.86 -10.93 -24.37
C GLU A 82 3.68 -9.42 -24.32
N ALA A 83 2.86 -8.91 -23.40
CA ALA A 83 2.69 -7.46 -23.21
C ALA A 83 4.01 -6.78 -22.83
N LYS A 84 4.84 -7.41 -21.99
CA LYS A 84 6.18 -6.90 -21.67
C LYS A 84 7.10 -6.89 -22.89
N LYS A 85 7.07 -7.94 -23.72
CA LYS A 85 7.82 -7.98 -24.97
C LYS A 85 7.38 -6.86 -25.91
N GLN A 86 6.09 -6.71 -26.15
CA GLN A 86 5.54 -5.66 -27.01
C GLN A 86 5.94 -4.26 -26.53
N LYS A 87 5.90 -4.00 -25.22
CA LYS A 87 6.29 -2.71 -24.65
C LYS A 87 7.79 -2.43 -24.71
N ALA A 88 8.63 -3.47 -24.78
CA ALA A 88 10.08 -3.30 -24.89
C ALA A 88 10.50 -2.83 -26.30
N TRP A 89 9.68 -3.09 -27.32
CA TRP A 89 9.94 -2.60 -28.66
C TRP A 89 9.63 -1.10 -28.75
N PRO A 90 10.52 -0.30 -29.36
CA PRO A 90 10.22 1.08 -29.70
C PRO A 90 8.95 1.15 -30.57
N THR A 91 8.13 2.18 -30.36
CA THR A 91 6.95 2.41 -31.20
C THR A 91 7.36 2.88 -32.58
N ASP A 92 6.67 2.39 -33.61
CA ASP A 92 6.85 2.88 -34.97
C ASP A 92 6.57 4.38 -35.04
N VAL A 93 7.50 5.13 -35.64
CA VAL A 93 7.34 6.57 -35.85
C VAL A 93 7.14 6.83 -37.33
N SER A 94 5.98 7.40 -37.69
CA SER A 94 5.69 7.78 -39.07
C SER A 94 6.33 9.13 -39.42
N MET A 95 6.80 9.25 -40.66
CA MET A 95 7.30 10.51 -41.24
C MET A 95 6.27 11.65 -41.11
N LYS A 96 4.98 11.33 -41.17
CA LYS A 96 3.88 12.29 -40.96
C LYS A 96 4.00 13.03 -39.63
N LYS A 97 4.37 12.33 -38.54
CA LYS A 97 4.51 12.92 -37.20
C LYS A 97 5.60 13.98 -37.15
N TYR A 98 6.67 13.81 -37.93
CA TYR A 98 7.74 14.80 -38.05
C TYR A 98 7.30 16.00 -38.90
N LEU A 99 6.60 15.76 -40.00
CA LEU A 99 6.10 16.81 -40.89
C LEU A 99 4.99 17.67 -40.27
N GLU A 100 4.20 17.13 -39.34
CA GLU A 100 3.19 17.87 -38.59
C GLU A 100 3.79 19.05 -37.80
N HIS A 101 5.04 18.94 -37.34
CA HIS A 101 5.72 20.04 -36.64
C HIS A 101 5.92 21.28 -37.53
N LEU A 102 5.97 21.14 -38.85
CA LEU A 102 6.11 22.27 -39.77
C LEU A 102 4.87 23.17 -39.79
N ASN A 103 3.72 22.68 -39.34
CA ASN A 103 2.49 23.46 -39.27
C ASN A 103 2.46 24.44 -38.08
N VAL A 104 3.43 24.40 -37.16
CA VAL A 104 3.48 25.32 -36.00
C VAL A 104 3.63 26.78 -36.43
N THR A 105 4.29 27.03 -37.57
CA THR A 105 4.47 28.38 -38.13
C THR A 105 3.36 28.76 -39.13
N LYS A 106 2.33 27.93 -39.28
CA LYS A 106 1.23 28.19 -40.21
C LYS A 106 0.33 29.29 -39.65
N SER A 107 0.45 30.50 -40.19
CA SER A 107 -0.48 31.60 -39.97
C SER A 107 -1.52 31.65 -41.10
N TRP A 108 -2.70 32.17 -40.78
CA TRP A 108 -3.66 32.61 -41.78
C TRP A 108 -3.28 34.03 -42.22
N GLU A 109 -3.44 34.36 -43.51
CA GLU A 109 -3.44 35.75 -43.99
C GLU A 109 -4.69 36.49 -43.50
#